data_AF-K1U582-F1
#
_entry.id   AF-K1U582-F1
#
_cell.length_a   1.000
_cell.length_b   1.000
_cell.length_c   1.000
_cell.angle_alpha   90.00
_cell.angle_beta   90.00
_cell.angle_gamma   90.00
#
_symmetry.space_group_name_H-M   'P 1'
#
loop_
_entity.id
_entity.type
_entity.pdbx_description
1 polymer ?
#
loop_
_entity_poly.entity_id
_entity_poly.type
_entity_poly.pdbx_seq_one_letter_code
_entity_poly.pdbx_strand_id
1 'polypeptide(L)'
;MQVDGMGYTEAVKILCEQTPVYVSRAEPAPRKKPFSMPFPNDSFYRVRRYLNQRGIRDEVLDYCVQLGILYESAPYHNAVFVGMDEQGEAKYAFLRGIYDSRGKSFRMEQEGSNKQYSFCVPPLGKSHRVAVYEACID
;
A
#
# COMPACT_ATOMS: atom_id res chain seq x y z
N MET A 1 40.58 -26.55 -2.30
CA MET A 1 39.20 -26.21 -2.69
C MET A 1 39.24 -25.91 -4.18
N GLN A 2 38.43 -26.57 -5.00
CA GLN A 2 38.38 -26.34 -6.45
C GLN A 2 36.96 -25.88 -6.82
N VAL A 3 36.86 -24.98 -7.81
CA VAL A 3 35.60 -24.49 -8.38
C VAL A 3 35.67 -24.79 -9.88
N ASP A 4 34.72 -25.58 -10.41
CA ASP A 4 34.69 -26.02 -11.81
C ASP A 4 36.02 -26.58 -12.35
N GLY A 5 36.72 -27.37 -11.52
CA GLY A 5 38.01 -27.98 -11.87
C GLY A 5 39.21 -27.04 -11.86
N MET A 6 39.03 -25.77 -11.48
CA MET A 6 40.11 -24.78 -11.32
C MET A 6 40.46 -24.60 -9.84
N GLY A 7 41.72 -24.23 -9.57
CA GLY A 7 42.14 -23.82 -8.23
C GLY A 7 41.39 -22.57 -7.79
N TYR A 8 40.95 -22.51 -6.53
CA TYR A 8 40.14 -21.38 -6.02
C TYR A 8 40.76 -20.00 -6.33
N THR A 9 42.07 -19.84 -6.14
CA THR A 9 42.79 -18.58 -6.44
C THR A 9 42.83 -18.25 -7.93
N GLU A 10 42.90 -19.27 -8.80
CA GLU A 10 42.86 -19.08 -10.26
C GLU A 10 41.46 -18.66 -10.70
N ALA A 11 40.42 -19.32 -10.17
CA ALA A 11 39.03 -18.96 -10.45
C ALA A 11 38.72 -17.51 -10.03
N VAL A 12 39.20 -17.07 -8.86
CA VAL A 12 39.03 -15.68 -8.40
C VAL A 12 39.78 -14.70 -9.30
N LYS A 13 41.01 -15.01 -9.72
CA LYS A 13 41.79 -14.15 -10.61
C LYS A 13 41.08 -13.97 -11.97
N ILE A 14 40.55 -15.05 -12.54
CA ILE A 14 39.78 -15.02 -13.78
C ILE A 14 38.53 -14.14 -13.63
N LEU A 15 37.79 -14.26 -12.53
CA LEU A 15 36.62 -13.43 -12.25
C LEU A 15 36.96 -11.94 -12.10
N CYS A 16 38.13 -11.62 -11.53
CA CYS A 16 38.60 -10.23 -11.40
C CYS A 16 39.05 -9.63 -12.75
N GLU A 17 39.54 -10.45 -13.68
CA GLU A 17 40.00 -10.02 -15.01
C GLU A 17 38.87 -9.96 -16.04
N GLN A 18 37.76 -10.69 -15.80
CA GLN A 18 36.56 -10.57 -16.61
C GLN A 18 35.78 -9.30 -16.24
N THR A 19 35.28 -8.59 -17.25
CA THR A 19 34.22 -7.60 -17.07
C THR A 19 32.90 -8.34 -17.26
N PRO A 20 32.24 -8.84 -16.20
CA PRO A 20 31.00 -9.57 -16.36
C PRO A 20 29.95 -8.63 -16.96
N VAL A 21 29.55 -8.89 -18.20
CA VAL A 21 28.39 -8.23 -18.79
C VAL A 21 27.17 -8.86 -18.14
N TYR A 22 26.54 -8.11 -17.23
CA TYR A 22 25.25 -8.51 -16.68
C TYR A 22 24.22 -8.50 -17.81
N VAL A 23 23.90 -9.69 -18.33
CA VAL A 23 22.76 -9.88 -19.23
C VAL A 23 21.54 -10.07 -18.34
N SER A 24 20.73 -9.03 -18.18
CA SER A 24 19.45 -9.15 -17.48
C SER A 24 18.61 -10.21 -18.18
N ARG A 25 18.32 -11.33 -17.50
CA ARG A 25 17.23 -12.20 -17.95
C ARG A 25 15.96 -11.35 -17.88
N ALA A 26 15.24 -11.25 -19.00
CA ALA A 26 13.92 -10.66 -19.01
C ALA A 26 13.02 -11.55 -18.15
N GLU A 27 12.86 -11.20 -16.87
CA GLU A 27 11.86 -11.85 -16.05
C GLU A 27 10.50 -11.55 -16.66
N PRO A 28 9.64 -12.57 -16.86
CA PRO A 28 8.29 -12.33 -17.33
C PRO A 28 7.62 -11.35 -16.36
N ALA A 29 6.96 -10.32 -16.92
CA ALA A 29 6.30 -9.32 -16.11
C ALA A 29 5.41 -10.02 -15.06
N PRO A 30 5.54 -9.68 -13.76
CA PRO A 30 4.74 -10.32 -12.72
C PRO A 30 3.26 -10.17 -13.08
N ARG A 31 2.55 -11.30 -13.13
CA ARG A 31 1.10 -11.28 -13.37
C ARG A 31 0.45 -10.52 -12.23
N LYS A 32 -0.22 -9.40 -12.54
CA LYS A 32 -0.98 -8.64 -11.53
C LYS A 32 -2.06 -9.56 -10.97
N LYS A 33 -2.02 -9.82 -9.66
CA LYS A 33 -3.10 -10.53 -9.00
C LYS A 33 -4.37 -9.67 -9.03
N PRO A 34 -5.55 -10.30 -9.10
CA PRO A 34 -6.81 -9.57 -9.03
C PRO A 34 -6.90 -8.82 -7.70
N PHE A 35 -7.42 -7.59 -7.75
CA PHE A 35 -7.72 -6.82 -6.55
C PHE A 35 -8.82 -7.50 -5.74
N SER A 36 -8.63 -7.54 -4.42
CA SER A 36 -9.66 -7.98 -3.48
C SER A 36 -9.64 -7.04 -2.28
N MET A 37 -10.83 -6.71 -1.78
CA MET A 37 -10.97 -5.84 -0.63
C MET A 37 -10.53 -6.57 0.66
N PRO A 38 -9.81 -5.88 1.57
CA PRO A 38 -9.63 -6.39 2.92
C PRO A 38 -10.96 -6.72 3.58
N PHE A 39 -10.99 -7.78 4.40
CA PHE A 39 -12.22 -8.18 5.06
C PHE A 39 -12.65 -7.09 6.08
N PRO A 40 -13.87 -6.56 6.00
CA PRO A 40 -14.34 -5.52 6.91
C PRO A 40 -14.59 -6.07 8.32
N ASN A 41 -14.44 -5.20 9.31
CA ASN A 41 -14.87 -5.44 10.68
C ASN A 41 -16.30 -4.91 10.87
N ASP A 42 -17.06 -5.50 11.79
CA ASP A 42 -18.41 -5.05 12.14
C ASP A 42 -18.41 -3.69 12.87
N SER A 43 -17.27 -3.30 13.45
CA SER A 43 -17.11 -2.06 14.19
C SER A 43 -16.05 -1.17 13.56
N PHE A 44 -16.29 0.14 13.58
CA PHE A 44 -15.32 1.19 13.21
C PHE A 44 -14.74 1.93 14.44
N TYR A 45 -15.06 1.46 15.64
CA TYR A 45 -14.78 2.20 16.88
C TYR A 45 -13.28 2.41 17.13
N ARG A 46 -12.44 1.40 16.83
CA ARG A 46 -11.01 1.47 17.15
C ARG A 46 -10.29 2.38 16.17
N VAL A 47 -10.62 2.27 14.89
CA VAL A 47 -10.09 3.17 13.85
C VAL A 47 -10.55 4.59 14.10
N ARG A 48 -11.82 4.83 14.45
CA ARG A 48 -12.31 6.17 14.81
C ARG A 48 -11.50 6.77 15.95
N ARG A 49 -11.34 6.04 17.05
CA ARG A 49 -10.56 6.51 18.21
C ARG A 49 -9.13 6.87 17.81
N TYR A 50 -8.49 6.03 16.99
CA TYR A 50 -7.14 6.28 16.48
C TYR A 50 -7.06 7.55 15.65
N LEU A 51 -7.93 7.71 14.65
CA LEU A 51 -7.92 8.86 13.74
C LEU A 51 -8.30 10.16 14.47
N ASN A 52 -9.19 10.11 15.45
CA ASN A 52 -9.49 11.25 16.32
C ASN A 52 -8.26 11.67 17.14
N GLN A 53 -7.48 10.73 17.66
CA GLN A 53 -6.20 11.02 18.33
C GLN A 53 -5.16 11.64 17.38
N ARG A 54 -5.30 11.40 16.07
CA ARG A 54 -4.49 12.05 15.02
C ARG A 54 -5.01 13.43 14.61
N GLY A 55 -6.09 13.92 15.21
CA GLY A 55 -6.65 15.25 14.96
C GLY A 55 -7.70 15.32 13.85
N ILE A 56 -8.11 14.18 13.27
CA ILE A 56 -9.21 14.13 12.30
C ILE A 56 -10.52 14.26 13.08
N ARG A 57 -11.42 15.13 12.62
CA ARG A 57 -12.72 15.36 13.27
C ARG A 57 -13.73 14.27 12.90
N ASP A 58 -14.66 13.98 13.80
CA ASP A 58 -15.71 12.97 13.56
C ASP A 58 -16.52 13.23 12.28
N GLU A 59 -16.85 14.49 11.97
CA GLU A 59 -17.57 14.86 10.74
C GLU A 59 -16.85 14.40 9.46
N VAL A 60 -15.51 14.47 9.44
CA VAL A 60 -14.70 14.02 8.30
C VAL A 60 -14.68 12.50 8.22
N LEU A 61 -14.59 11.82 9.37
CA LEU A 61 -14.65 10.36 9.43
C LEU A 61 -16.01 9.83 9.00
N ASP A 62 -17.09 10.45 9.48
CA ASP A 62 -18.46 10.09 9.13
C ASP A 62 -18.68 10.23 7.62
N TYR A 63 -18.22 11.34 7.02
CA TYR A 63 -18.26 11.53 5.58
C TYR A 63 -17.52 10.42 4.82
N CYS A 64 -16.29 10.09 5.22
CA CYS A 64 -15.50 9.05 4.56
C CYS A 64 -16.11 7.64 4.73
N VAL A 65 -16.68 7.34 5.89
CA VAL A 65 -17.37 6.06 6.15
C VAL A 65 -18.65 5.96 5.32
N GLN A 66 -19.45 7.04 5.25
CA GLN A 66 -20.68 7.08 4.44
C GLN A 66 -20.40 6.90 2.95
N LEU A 67 -19.28 7.45 2.46
CA LEU A 67 -18.81 7.25 1.09
C LEU A 67 -18.22 5.84 0.85
N GLY A 68 -18.02 5.04 1.89
CA GLY A 68 -17.39 3.72 1.78
C GLY A 68 -15.88 3.79 1.46
N ILE A 69 -15.25 4.96 1.63
CA ILE A 69 -13.82 5.16 1.35
C ILE A 69 -12.93 4.98 2.58
N LEU A 70 -13.53 4.74 3.75
CA LEU A 70 -12.83 4.47 5.00
C LEU A 70 -13.58 3.43 5.82
N TYR A 71 -12.91 2.36 6.25
CA TYR A 71 -13.47 1.38 7.17
C TYR A 71 -12.38 0.71 8.02
N GLU A 72 -12.82 -0.11 8.98
CA GLU A 72 -11.94 -0.91 9.84
C GLU A 72 -11.91 -2.36 9.34
N SER A 73 -10.72 -2.94 9.18
CA SER A 73 -10.56 -4.32 8.70
C SER A 73 -10.43 -5.35 9.84
N ALA A 74 -10.86 -6.59 9.61
CA ALA A 74 -10.58 -7.72 10.49
C ALA A 74 -9.42 -8.60 9.96
N PRO A 75 -8.73 -9.37 10.81
CA PRO A 75 -8.82 -9.37 12.27
C PRO A 75 -7.94 -8.29 12.94
N TYR A 76 -7.15 -7.55 12.16
CA TYR A 76 -6.06 -6.71 12.69
C TYR A 76 -6.46 -5.26 12.99
N HIS A 77 -7.71 -4.87 12.71
CA HIS A 77 -8.24 -3.53 12.97
C HIS A 77 -7.47 -2.41 12.26
N ASN A 78 -7.02 -2.63 11.01
CA ASN A 78 -6.37 -1.56 10.24
C ASN A 78 -7.42 -0.56 9.76
N ALA A 79 -7.07 0.73 9.73
CA ALA A 79 -7.79 1.74 8.97
C ALA A 79 -7.53 1.48 7.49
N VAL A 80 -8.59 1.17 6.74
CA VAL A 80 -8.51 0.91 5.30
C VAL A 80 -9.05 2.11 4.55
N PHE A 81 -8.18 2.73 3.76
CA PHE A 81 -8.50 3.85 2.88
C PHE A 81 -8.69 3.31 1.47
N VAL A 82 -9.89 3.49 0.91
CA VAL A 82 -10.29 2.90 -0.37
C VAL A 82 -10.26 3.95 -1.45
N GLY A 83 -9.75 3.57 -2.61
CA GLY A 83 -9.88 4.38 -3.81
C GLY A 83 -10.83 3.70 -4.80
N MET A 84 -11.74 4.51 -5.32
CA MET A 84 -12.83 4.09 -6.20
C MET A 84 -12.58 4.63 -7.62
N ASP A 85 -13.08 3.91 -8.62
CA ASP A 85 -13.18 4.45 -9.99
C ASP A 85 -14.40 5.37 -10.15
N GLU A 86 -14.61 5.88 -11.37
CA GLU A 86 -15.74 6.76 -11.69
C GLU A 86 -17.09 6.06 -11.60
N GLN A 87 -17.12 4.73 -11.57
CA GLN A 87 -18.34 3.93 -11.39
C GLN A 87 -18.62 3.62 -9.91
N GLY A 88 -17.73 4.02 -8.99
CA GLY A 88 -17.84 3.74 -7.57
C GLY A 88 -17.35 2.35 -7.17
N GLU A 89 -16.62 1.64 -8.04
CA GLU A 89 -16.04 0.34 -7.70
C GLU A 89 -14.67 0.51 -7.05
N ALA A 90 -14.41 -0.25 -5.99
CA ALA A 90 -13.12 -0.25 -5.32
C ALA A 90 -12.03 -0.83 -6.23
N LYS A 91 -10.99 -0.03 -6.51
CA LYS A 91 -9.82 -0.44 -7.30
C LYS A 91 -8.51 -0.37 -6.50
N TYR A 92 -8.54 0.22 -5.32
CA TYR A 92 -7.37 0.44 -4.48
C TYR A 92 -7.73 0.34 -3.00
N ALA A 93 -6.81 -0.18 -2.18
CA ALA A 93 -6.91 -0.09 -0.74
C ALA A 93 -5.54 0.11 -0.08
N PHE A 94 -5.45 1.07 0.83
CA PHE A 94 -4.29 1.30 1.69
C PHE A 94 -4.63 0.97 3.15
N LEU A 95 -3.85 0.08 3.75
CA LEU A 95 -4.03 -0.40 5.11
C LEU A 95 -3.05 0.34 6.03
N ARG A 96 -3.59 0.99 7.06
CA ARG A 96 -2.83 1.63 8.13
C ARG A 96 -3.13 0.95 9.46
N GLY A 97 -2.10 0.38 10.09
CA GLY A 97 -2.21 -0.16 11.44
C GLY A 97 -2.45 0.94 12.47
N ILE A 98 -3.36 0.69 13.42
CA ILE A 98 -3.79 1.65 14.45
C ILE A 98 -3.06 1.48 15.79
N TYR A 99 -2.17 0.49 15.89
CA TYR A 99 -1.39 0.21 17.09
C TYR A 99 0.06 0.72 16.91
N ASP A 100 0.25 2.03 16.83
CA ASP A 100 1.57 2.66 16.60
C ASP A 100 2.31 3.10 17.88
N SER A 101 1.72 2.89 19.06
CA SER A 101 2.29 3.29 20.37
C SER A 101 3.50 2.48 20.85
N ARG A 102 3.84 1.34 20.22
CA ARG A 102 4.90 0.43 20.69
C ARG A 102 5.93 0.03 19.61
N GLY A 103 5.97 0.70 18.46
CA GLY A 103 6.91 0.35 17.40
C GLY A 103 6.61 0.97 16.03
N LYS A 104 7.16 0.36 14.97
CA LYS A 104 6.99 0.83 13.58
C LYS A 104 5.53 0.67 13.13
N SER A 105 4.91 1.77 12.70
CA SER A 105 3.54 1.76 12.18
C SER A 105 3.41 0.85 10.95
N PHE A 106 2.46 -0.08 10.97
CA PHE A 106 2.14 -0.91 9.79
C PHE A 106 1.48 -0.06 8.69
N ARG A 107 1.98 -0.18 7.47
CA ARG A 107 1.47 0.48 6.26
C ARG A 107 1.64 -0.47 5.09
N MET A 108 0.59 -0.71 4.33
CA MET A 108 0.63 -1.63 3.19
C MET A 108 -0.44 -1.25 2.16
N GLU A 109 -0.10 -1.36 0.88
CA GLU A 109 -1.10 -1.36 -0.19
C GLU A 109 -1.62 -2.78 -0.38
N GLN A 110 -2.93 -2.92 -0.53
CA GLN A 110 -3.55 -4.20 -0.83
C GLN A 110 -3.08 -4.70 -2.20
N GLU A 111 -2.79 -5.99 -2.28
CA GLU A 111 -2.34 -6.61 -3.52
C GLU A 111 -3.41 -6.47 -4.63
N GLY A 112 -2.95 -6.20 -5.86
CA GLY A 112 -3.82 -5.95 -7.01
C GLY A 112 -4.36 -4.52 -7.11
N SER A 113 -4.05 -3.64 -6.14
CA SER A 113 -4.50 -2.24 -6.18
C SER A 113 -4.00 -1.50 -7.43
N ASN A 114 -4.90 -0.73 -8.05
CA ASN A 114 -4.57 0.19 -9.13
C ASN A 114 -4.35 1.60 -8.57
N LYS A 115 -3.10 2.05 -8.57
CA LYS A 115 -2.69 3.37 -8.03
C LYS A 115 -3.30 4.56 -8.78
N GLN A 116 -3.82 4.38 -9.99
CA GLN A 116 -4.56 5.44 -10.70
C GLN A 116 -5.81 5.87 -9.94
N TYR A 117 -6.40 4.96 -9.17
CA TYR A 117 -7.57 5.18 -8.34
C TYR A 117 -7.16 5.16 -6.86
N SER A 118 -6.08 5.85 -6.47
CA SER A 118 -5.66 5.92 -5.06
C SER A 118 -6.72 6.60 -4.19
N PHE A 119 -6.62 6.49 -2.86
CA PHE A 119 -7.54 7.13 -1.92
C PHE A 119 -7.75 8.62 -2.25
N CYS A 120 -9.00 9.02 -2.39
CA CYS A 120 -9.40 10.37 -2.73
C CYS A 120 -10.68 10.72 -1.98
N VAL A 121 -10.68 11.89 -1.33
CA VAL A 121 -11.90 12.48 -0.77
C VAL A 121 -12.53 13.33 -1.87
N PRO A 122 -13.70 12.95 -2.42
CA PRO A 122 -14.28 13.67 -3.53
C PRO A 122 -14.74 15.07 -3.09
N PRO A 123 -14.65 16.07 -3.97
CA PRO A 123 -15.19 17.40 -3.69
C PRO A 123 -16.72 17.33 -3.57
N LEU A 124 -17.30 18.19 -2.73
CA LEU A 124 -18.77 18.31 -2.59
C LEU A 124 -19.48 18.82 -3.87
N GLY A 125 -18.73 19.16 -4.92
CA GLY A 125 -19.24 19.66 -6.19
C GLY A 125 -18.15 19.74 -7.25
N LYS A 126 -18.41 20.48 -8.33
CA LYS A 126 -17.40 20.68 -9.39
C LYS A 126 -16.20 21.46 -8.83
N SER A 127 -15.00 20.94 -9.06
CA SER A 127 -13.74 21.61 -8.72
C SER A 127 -12.78 21.56 -9.91
N HIS A 128 -12.01 22.63 -10.09
CA HIS A 128 -10.89 22.69 -11.04
C HIS A 128 -9.53 22.63 -10.34
N ARG A 129 -9.53 22.36 -9.03
CA ARG A 129 -8.34 22.30 -8.19
C ARG A 129 -8.30 20.96 -7.49
N VAL A 130 -7.09 20.41 -7.37
CA VAL A 130 -6.79 19.22 -6.59
C VAL A 130 -5.72 19.56 -5.56
N ALA A 131 -5.85 19.01 -4.36
CA ALA A 131 -4.81 19.02 -3.35
C ALA A 131 -4.24 17.60 -3.26
N VAL A 132 -2.92 17.49 -3.32
CA VAL A 132 -2.20 16.21 -3.29
C VAL A 132 -1.36 16.17 -2.03
N TYR A 133 -1.44 15.06 -1.31
CA TYR A 133 -0.77 14.81 -0.05
C TYR A 133 0.10 13.56 -0.16
N GLU A 134 1.01 13.35 0.79
CA GLU A 134 1.91 12.19 0.80
C GLU A 134 1.22 10.95 1.37
N ALA A 135 0.22 11.14 2.25
CA ALA A 135 -0.50 10.08 2.93
C ALA A 135 -1.98 10.42 3.19
N CYS A 136 -2.79 9.39 3.45
CA CYS A 136 -4.22 9.53 3.73
C CYS A 136 -4.56 10.26 5.05
N ILE A 137 -3.58 10.51 5.93
CA ILE A 137 -3.76 11.14 7.26
C ILE A 137 -2.94 12.45 7.36
N ASP A 138 -2.61 13.08 6.23
CA ASP A 138 -1.95 14.38 6.18
C ASP A 138 -2.93 15.55 6.36
#